data_AF-A0ABD1E4M5-F1
#
_entry.id   AF-A0ABD1E4M5-F1
#
_cell.length_a   1.000
_cell.length_b   1.000
_cell.length_c   1.000
_cell.angle_alpha   90.00
_cell.angle_beta   90.00
_cell.angle_gamma   90.00
#
_symmetry.space_group_name_H-M   'P 1'
#
loop_
_entity.id
_entity.type
_entity.pdbx_description
1 polymer ?
#
loop_
_entity_poly.entity_id
_entity_poly.type
_entity_poly.pdbx_seq_one_letter_code
_entity_poly.pdbx_strand_id
1 'polypeptide(L)'
;MDVVPEFTAVNPDDEDFFILLLYWMSFSAACLAYNVLKTYKDRKPRRWWVRAIYENRATQGDFHNLVQEMRLKDTEMFFIYTRMTTEQFDELLHFVGHFYQIIDYYYR
;
A
#
# COMPACT_ATOMS: atom_id res chain seq x y z
N MET A 1 71.21 -17.61 37.98
CA MET A 1 70.77 -16.51 37.11
C MET A 1 69.89 -17.15 36.07
N ASP A 2 68.60 -16.81 36.06
CA ASP A 2 67.72 -16.77 34.88
C ASP A 2 66.36 -16.25 35.37
N VAL A 3 66.19 -14.93 35.26
CA VAL A 3 64.92 -14.26 35.51
C VAL A 3 64.14 -14.33 34.20
N VAL A 4 63.18 -15.24 34.14
CA VAL A 4 62.18 -15.32 33.07
C VAL A 4 61.33 -14.04 33.15
N PRO A 5 61.14 -13.28 32.05
CA PRO A 5 60.31 -12.10 32.08
C PRO A 5 58.85 -12.52 32.20
N GLU A 6 58.23 -12.03 33.27
CA GLU A 6 56.80 -12.13 33.55
C GLU A 6 56.02 -11.45 32.41
N PHE A 7 55.11 -12.21 31.80
CA PHE A 7 54.21 -11.76 30.75
C PHE A 7 53.28 -10.68 31.31
N THR A 8 53.69 -9.42 31.19
CA THR A 8 52.84 -8.28 31.52
C THR A 8 51.80 -8.10 30.41
N ALA A 9 50.67 -8.76 30.57
CA ALA A 9 49.46 -8.55 29.80
C ALA A 9 48.92 -7.14 30.09
N VAL A 10 49.26 -6.18 29.24
CA VAL A 10 48.42 -4.99 29.05
C VAL A 10 47.34 -5.44 28.06
N ASN A 11 46.12 -5.71 28.55
CA ASN A 11 44.97 -6.04 27.70
C ASN A 11 44.48 -4.76 27.01
N PRO A 12 44.69 -4.59 25.68
CA PRO A 12 44.25 -3.40 24.95
C PRO A 12 42.77 -3.46 24.54
N ASP A 13 42.06 -4.55 24.89
CA ASP A 13 40.85 -4.97 24.18
C ASP A 13 39.52 -4.44 24.76
N ASP A 14 39.54 -3.77 25.91
CA ASP A 14 38.31 -3.31 26.57
C ASP A 14 37.83 -1.95 26.01
N GLU A 15 38.73 -0.97 25.84
CA GLU A 15 38.35 0.36 25.32
C GLU A 15 37.91 0.28 23.85
N ASP A 16 38.58 -0.56 23.06
CA ASP A 16 38.22 -0.81 21.66
C ASP A 16 36.82 -1.42 21.54
N PHE A 17 36.45 -2.33 22.45
CA PHE A 17 35.10 -2.88 22.50
C PHE A 17 34.04 -1.81 22.80
N PHE A 18 34.30 -0.91 23.76
CA PHE A 18 33.39 0.19 24.07
C PHE A 18 33.27 1.18 22.90
N ILE A 19 34.37 1.49 22.21
CA ILE A 19 34.37 2.36 21.02
C ILE A 19 33.56 1.73 19.88
N LEU A 20 33.74 0.42 19.64
CA LEU A 20 32.99 -0.32 18.62
C LEU A 20 31.49 -0.39 18.96
N LEU A 21 31.15 -0.59 20.24
CA LEU A 21 29.77 -0.58 20.71
C LEU A 21 29.13 0.80 20.50
N LEU A 22 29.83 1.89 20.87
CA LEU A 22 29.34 3.25 20.65
C LEU A 22 29.13 3.55 19.17
N TYR A 23 30.05 3.12 18.31
CA TYR A 23 29.91 3.26 16.86
C TYR A 23 28.69 2.51 16.34
N TRP A 24 28.47 1.27 16.78
CA TRP A 24 27.33 0.45 16.38
C TRP A 24 26.00 1.02 16.87
N MET A 25 25.98 1.55 18.09
CA MET A 25 24.82 2.23 18.66
C MET A 25 24.51 3.51 17.86
N SER A 26 25.52 4.29 17.46
CA SER A 26 25.35 5.46 16.59
C SER A 26 24.78 5.10 15.22
N PHE A 27 25.29 4.00 14.62
CA PHE A 27 24.84 3.51 13.33
C PHE A 27 23.39 3.02 13.39
N SER A 28 23.03 2.26 14.43
CA SER A 28 21.66 1.78 14.63
C SER A 28 20.67 2.95 14.82
N ALA A 29 21.05 3.98 15.60
CA ALA A 29 20.24 5.17 15.80
C ALA A 29 20.06 5.96 14.50
N ALA A 30 21.13 6.08 13.70
CA ALA A 30 21.07 6.71 12.37
C ALA A 30 20.17 5.92 11.40
N CYS A 31 20.25 4.59 11.40
CA CYS A 31 19.37 3.72 10.60
C CYS A 31 17.89 3.87 11.01
N LEU A 32 17.61 3.90 12.31
CA LEU A 32 16.26 4.13 12.83
C LEU A 32 15.75 5.52 12.39
N ALA A 33 16.55 6.57 12.57
CA ALA A 33 16.21 7.92 12.13
C ALA A 33 15.96 7.99 10.62
N TYR A 34 16.79 7.34 9.80
CA TYR A 34 16.61 7.27 8.35
C TYR A 34 15.29 6.58 7.98
N ASN A 35 14.97 5.44 8.58
CA ASN A 35 13.72 4.71 8.30
C ASN A 35 12.48 5.50 8.71
N VAL A 36 12.54 6.20 9.84
CA VAL A 36 11.47 7.11 10.28
C VAL A 36 11.28 8.22 9.25
N LEU A 37 12.35 8.94 8.89
CA LEU A 37 12.30 10.03 7.91
C LEU A 37 11.84 9.56 6.52
N LYS A 38 12.25 8.37 6.09
CA LYS A 38 11.79 7.73 4.85
C LYS A 38 10.28 7.49 4.88
N THR A 39 9.79 6.93 5.98
CA THR A 39 8.34 6.69 6.17
C THR A 39 7.54 7.99 6.15
N TYR A 40 8.09 9.10 6.66
CA TYR A 40 7.46 10.42 6.56
C TYR A 40 7.43 10.97 5.13
N LYS A 41 8.50 10.79 4.36
CA LYS A 41 8.56 11.23 2.94
C LYS A 41 7.67 10.41 2.02
N ASP A 42 7.56 9.11 2.26
CA ASP A 42 6.78 8.19 1.43
C ASP A 42 5.27 8.27 1.71
N ARG A 43 4.87 8.95 2.78
CA ARG A 43 3.47 9.35 3.02
C ARG A 43 3.11 10.51 2.10
N LYS A 44 2.94 10.21 0.81
CA LYS A 44 2.21 11.08 -0.11
C LYS A 44 0.87 11.41 0.55
N PRO A 45 0.49 12.69 0.71
CA PRO A 45 -0.83 13.03 1.22
C PRO A 45 -1.84 12.34 0.31
N ARG A 46 -2.77 11.58 0.90
CA ARG A 46 -3.91 11.02 0.17
C ARG A 46 -4.61 12.21 -0.46
N ARG A 47 -4.44 12.37 -1.78
CA ARG A 47 -4.76 13.61 -2.52
C ARG A 47 -6.21 14.03 -2.29
N TRP A 48 -7.11 13.07 -2.07
CA TRP A 48 -8.50 13.30 -1.67
C TRP A 48 -9.00 12.16 -0.78
N TRP A 49 -9.58 12.47 0.40
CA TRP A 49 -10.27 11.49 1.26
C TRP A 49 -11.57 10.99 0.61
N VAL A 50 -12.20 11.84 -0.20
CA VAL A 50 -13.36 11.54 -1.03
C VAL A 50 -13.01 12.04 -2.44
N ARG A 51 -12.96 11.16 -3.44
CA ARG A 51 -12.75 11.59 -4.84
C ARG A 51 -14.00 12.33 -5.32
N ALA A 52 -13.83 13.31 -6.22
CA ALA A 52 -14.93 14.10 -6.79
C ALA A 52 -16.06 13.25 -7.40
N ILE A 53 -15.76 12.05 -7.90
CA ILE A 53 -16.76 11.09 -8.41
C ILE A 53 -17.76 10.67 -7.32
N TYR A 54 -17.35 10.67 -6.05
CA TYR A 54 -18.20 10.29 -4.92
C TYR A 54 -18.90 11.48 -4.25
N GLU A 55 -18.55 12.73 -4.60
CA GLU A 55 -19.21 13.92 -4.04
C GLU A 55 -20.67 14.04 -4.50
N ASN A 56 -20.96 13.61 -5.73
CA ASN A 56 -22.31 13.65 -6.31
C ASN A 56 -23.15 12.41 -6.01
N ARG A 57 -22.65 11.45 -5.21
CA ARG A 57 -23.37 10.20 -4.88
C ARG A 57 -24.73 10.50 -4.23
N ALA A 58 -24.82 11.52 -3.40
CA ALA A 58 -26.05 11.90 -2.70
C ALA A 58 -27.14 12.46 -3.64
N THR A 59 -26.76 12.99 -4.81
CA THR A 59 -27.68 13.66 -5.74
C THR A 59 -28.02 12.83 -6.98
N GLN A 60 -27.12 11.95 -7.42
CA GLN A 60 -27.27 11.23 -8.70
C GLN A 60 -27.79 9.79 -8.58
N GLY A 61 -27.98 9.27 -7.37
CA GLY A 61 -28.39 7.88 -7.12
C GLY A 61 -27.24 6.87 -7.27
N ASP A 62 -27.32 5.75 -6.54
CA ASP A 62 -26.15 4.92 -6.22
C ASP A 62 -25.60 4.08 -7.39
N PHE A 63 -26.43 3.59 -8.30
CA PHE A 63 -26.02 2.45 -9.14
C PHE A 63 -25.83 2.75 -10.63
N HIS A 64 -26.82 3.37 -11.30
CA HIS A 64 -26.74 3.56 -12.76
C HIS A 64 -25.73 4.63 -13.16
N ASN A 65 -25.75 5.78 -12.50
CA ASN A 65 -24.88 6.91 -12.87
C ASN A 65 -23.43 6.68 -12.44
N LEU A 66 -23.21 6.20 -11.21
CA LEU A 66 -21.86 6.01 -10.68
C LEU A 66 -21.05 4.99 -11.48
N VAL A 67 -21.64 3.84 -11.82
CA VAL A 67 -20.97 2.79 -12.59
C VAL A 67 -20.66 3.26 -14.01
N GLN A 68 -21.58 4.01 -14.64
CA GLN A 68 -21.38 4.56 -15.98
C GLN A 68 -20.32 5.67 -15.98
N GLU A 69 -20.31 6.55 -14.97
CA GLU A 69 -19.26 7.56 -14.81
C GLU A 69 -17.88 6.95 -14.58
N MET A 70 -17.78 5.90 -13.74
CA MET A 70 -16.53 5.19 -13.52
C MET A 70 -16.05 4.51 -14.81
N ARG A 71 -16.96 3.87 -15.56
CA ARG A 71 -16.64 3.21 -16.83
C ARG A 71 -16.10 4.18 -17.89
N LEU A 72 -16.56 5.44 -17.90
CA LEU A 72 -16.16 6.46 -18.87
C LEU A 72 -14.92 7.27 -18.45
N LYS A 73 -14.75 7.55 -17.15
CA LYS A 73 -13.68 8.42 -16.65
C LYS A 73 -12.46 7.66 -16.11
N ASP A 74 -12.66 6.47 -15.53
CA ASP A 74 -11.60 5.79 -14.76
C ASP A 74 -11.83 4.27 -14.67
N THR A 75 -11.23 3.53 -15.62
CA THR A 75 -11.31 2.06 -15.70
C THR A 75 -10.67 1.36 -14.50
N GLU A 76 -9.68 1.99 -13.85
CA GLU A 76 -9.03 1.44 -12.65
C GLU A 76 -10.01 1.46 -11.45
N MET A 77 -10.72 2.57 -11.28
CA MET A 77 -11.74 2.68 -10.23
C MET A 77 -12.95 1.80 -10.51
N PHE A 78 -13.33 1.62 -11.77
CA PHE A 78 -14.32 0.62 -12.15
C PHE A 78 -13.90 -0.76 -11.65
N PHE A 79 -12.67 -1.20 -11.94
CA PHE A 79 -12.16 -2.49 -11.46
C PHE A 79 -12.10 -2.58 -9.93
N ILE A 80 -11.72 -1.52 -9.22
CA ILE A 80 -11.69 -1.54 -7.75
C ILE A 80 -13.11 -1.67 -7.18
N TYR A 81 -14.10 -1.01 -7.80
CA TYR A 81 -15.48 -1.00 -7.34
C TYR A 81 -16.23 -2.28 -7.68
N THR A 82 -16.12 -2.76 -8.92
CA THR A 82 -16.85 -3.93 -9.42
C THR A 82 -16.05 -5.23 -9.25
N ARG A 83 -14.74 -5.15 -9.04
CA ARG A 83 -13.79 -6.29 -9.02
C ARG A 83 -13.72 -7.08 -10.32
N MET A 84 -14.16 -6.46 -11.42
CA MET A 84 -14.18 -7.05 -12.76
C MET A 84 -13.79 -6.02 -13.81
N THR A 85 -13.29 -6.48 -14.95
CA THR A 85 -13.04 -5.59 -16.09
C THR A 85 -14.37 -5.14 -16.70
N THR A 86 -14.34 -4.04 -17.47
CA THR A 86 -15.51 -3.55 -18.20
C THR A 86 -16.06 -4.60 -19.18
N GLU A 87 -15.18 -5.41 -19.77
CA GLU A 87 -15.53 -6.50 -20.68
C GLU A 87 -16.31 -7.61 -19.96
N GLN A 88 -15.82 -8.07 -18.81
CA GLN A 88 -16.52 -9.08 -18.00
C GLN A 88 -17.88 -8.57 -17.50
N PHE A 89 -17.97 -7.28 -17.18
CA PHE A 89 -19.23 -6.67 -16.80
C PHE A 89 -20.24 -6.65 -17.97
N ASP A 90 -19.79 -6.33 -19.19
CA ASP A 90 -20.64 -6.35 -20.38
C ASP A 90 -21.11 -7.77 -20.73
N GLU A 91 -20.25 -8.78 -20.59
CA GLU A 91 -20.63 -10.19 -20.75
C GLU A 91 -21.74 -10.59 -19.77
N LEU A 92 -21.59 -10.23 -18.50
CA LEU A 92 -22.64 -10.46 -17.49
C LEU A 92 -23.94 -9.72 -17.86
N LEU A 93 -23.83 -8.48 -18.33
CA LEU A 93 -24.99 -7.70 -18.76
C LEU A 93 -25.72 -8.38 -19.92
N HIS A 94 -24.97 -8.97 -20.86
CA HIS A 94 -25.51 -9.72 -21.99
C HIS A 94 -26.26 -10.99 -21.53
N PHE A 95 -25.68 -11.77 -20.62
CA PHE A 95 -26.34 -12.96 -20.07
C PHE A 95 -27.62 -12.62 -19.31
N VAL A 96 -27.56 -11.58 -18.46
CA VAL A 96 -28.72 -11.14 -17.67
C VAL A 96 -29.80 -10.56 -18.58
N GLY A 97 -29.43 -9.76 -19.59
CA GLY A 97 -30.36 -9.21 -20.58
C GLY A 97 -31.09 -10.30 -21.36
N HIS A 98 -30.37 -11.33 -21.79
CA HIS A 98 -30.96 -12.49 -22.45
C HIS A 98 -31.95 -13.23 -21.52
N PHE A 99 -31.61 -13.39 -20.24
CA PHE A 99 -32.47 -14.04 -19.26
C PHE A 99 -33.77 -13.27 -19.00
N TYR A 100 -33.71 -11.93 -18.94
CA TYR A 100 -34.90 -11.09 -18.81
C TYR A 100 -35.84 -11.22 -20.02
N GLN A 101 -35.30 -11.28 -21.25
CA GLN A 101 -36.11 -11.51 -22.45
C GLN A 101 -36.84 -12.86 -22.40
N ILE A 102 -36.17 -13.90 -21.89
CA ILE A 102 -36.77 -15.24 -21.73
C ILE A 102 -37.91 -15.20 -20.69
N ILE A 103 -37.68 -14.55 -19.55
CA ILE A 103 -38.70 -14.43 -18.50
C ILE A 103 -39.89 -13.62 -19.00
N ASP A 104 -39.66 -12.48 -19.65
CA ASP A 104 -40.71 -11.59 -20.15
C ASP A 104 -41.55 -12.29 -21.24
N TYR A 105 -40.92 -13.13 -22.06
CA TYR A 105 -41.63 -14.02 -23.00
C TYR A 105 -42.51 -15.06 -22.30
N TYR A 106 -42.06 -15.63 -21.17
CA TYR A 106 -42.78 -16.68 -20.45
C TYR A 106 -43.96 -16.16 -19.61
N TYR A 107 -43.90 -14.91 -19.18
CA TYR A 107 -44.92 -14.26 -18.35
C TYR A 107 -45.91 -13.39 -19.15
N ARG A 108 -45.76 -13.31 -20.47
CA ARG A 108 -46.71 -12.72 -21.41
C ARG A 108 -47.64 -13.78 -22.01
#